data_AF-A0A3N5BZM2-F1
#
_entry.id   AF-A0A3N5BZM2-F1
#
_cell.length_a   1.000
_cell.length_b   1.000
_cell.length_c   1.000
_cell.angle_alpha   90.00
_cell.angle_beta   90.00
_cell.angle_gamma   90.00
#
_symmetry.space_group_name_H-M   'P 1'
#
loop_
_entity.id
_entity.type
_entity.pdbx_description
1 polymer ?
#
loop_
_entity_poly.entity_id
_entity_poly.type
_entity_poly.pdbx_seq_one_letter_code
_entity_poly.pdbx_strand_id
1 'polypeptide(L)'
;MLLKLFRILNEKKPQLREFDPTTIQRIREGAYLTKLIAETQVAARKCEFFAGNAVDAEVRTAFEEEAKLLREGARSLQQYYEAMTLE
;
A
#
# COMPACT_ATOMS: atom_id res chain seq x y z
N MET A 1 20.89 -20.76 16.29
CA MET A 1 19.61 -21.49 16.12
C MET A 1 18.60 -20.73 15.26
N LEU A 2 18.42 -19.42 15.45
CA LEU A 2 17.54 -18.57 14.62
C LEU A 2 17.82 -18.67 13.10
N LEU A 3 19.09 -18.60 12.67
CA LEU A 3 19.49 -18.75 11.25
C LEU A 3 19.07 -20.09 10.63
N LYS A 4 19.09 -21.19 11.39
CA LYS A 4 18.64 -22.50 10.91
C LYS A 4 17.11 -22.54 10.77
N LEU A 5 16.40 -21.90 11.70
CA LEU A 5 14.95 -21.76 11.66
C LEU A 5 14.49 -20.98 10.42
N PHE A 6 15.12 -19.83 10.13
CA PHE A 6 14.85 -19.03 8.93
C PHE A 6 15.10 -19.82 7.64
N ARG A 7 16.16 -20.63 7.58
CA ARG A 7 16.48 -21.44 6.41
C ARG A 7 15.42 -22.51 6.15
N ILE A 8 14.98 -23.22 7.19
CA ILE A 8 13.93 -24.26 7.09
C ILE A 8 12.58 -23.64 6.68
N LEU A 9 12.24 -22.47 7.23
CA LEU A 9 11.03 -21.74 6.83
C LEU A 9 11.09 -21.26 5.38
N ASN A 10 12.28 -20.96 4.87
CA ASN A 10 12.46 -20.53 3.48
C ASN A 10 12.44 -21.70 2.49
N GLU A 11 12.94 -22.87 2.88
CA GLU A 11 12.90 -24.11 2.07
C GLU A 11 11.49 -24.69 1.92
N LYS A 12 10.60 -24.43 2.89
CA LYS A 12 9.20 -24.86 2.85
C LYS A 12 8.23 -23.88 2.20
N LYS A 13 8.71 -22.71 1.74
CA LYS A 13 7.85 -21.78 1.02
C LYS A 13 7.59 -22.36 -0.38
N PRO A 14 6.32 -22.51 -0.79
CA PRO A 14 6.02 -22.91 -2.16
C PRO A 14 6.70 -21.94 -3.12
N GLN A 15 7.41 -22.48 -4.10
CA GLN A 15 8.06 -21.66 -5.11
C GLN A 15 6.99 -21.01 -5.97
N LEU A 16 7.20 -19.77 -6.44
CA LEU A 16 6.21 -19.06 -7.28
C LEU A 16 5.75 -19.85 -8.53
N ARG A 17 6.56 -20.82 -9.00
CA ARG A 17 6.22 -21.74 -10.11
C ARG A 17 5.19 -22.82 -9.76
N GLU A 18 4.96 -23.09 -8.47
CA GLU A 18 4.06 -24.13 -7.98
C GLU A 18 2.61 -23.64 -7.84
N PHE A 19 2.40 -22.32 -7.92
CA PHE A 19 1.07 -21.72 -7.91
C PHE A 19 0.45 -21.69 -9.31
N ASP A 20 -0.88 -21.79 -9.38
CA ASP A 20 -1.58 -21.57 -10.64
C ASP A 20 -1.45 -20.10 -11.08
N PRO A 21 -1.58 -19.80 -12.39
CA PRO A 21 -1.41 -18.44 -12.91
C PRO A 21 -2.30 -17.39 -12.24
N THR A 22 -3.51 -17.76 -11.80
CA THR A 22 -4.45 -16.85 -11.13
C THR A 22 -3.93 -16.46 -9.75
N THR A 23 -3.39 -17.42 -9.00
CA THR A 23 -2.79 -17.15 -7.68
C THR A 23 -1.54 -16.29 -7.80
N ILE A 24 -0.68 -16.54 -8.80
CA ILE A 24 0.50 -15.69 -9.08
C ILE A 24 0.06 -14.25 -9.39
N GLN A 25 -0.99 -14.09 -10.20
CA GLN A 25 -1.53 -12.79 -10.57
C GLN A 25 -2.07 -12.04 -9.35
N ARG A 26 -2.88 -12.69 -8.50
CA ARG A 26 -3.38 -12.11 -7.24
C ARG A 26 -2.26 -11.67 -6.32
N ILE A 27 -1.18 -12.44 -6.19
CA ILE A 27 0.01 -12.06 -5.39
C ILE A 27 0.65 -10.80 -5.96
N ARG A 28 0.81 -10.71 -7.28
CA ARG A 28 1.40 -9.53 -7.94
C ARG A 28 0.52 -8.29 -7.77
N GLU A 29 -0.78 -8.45 -7.97
CA GLU A 29 -1.77 -7.39 -7.77
C GLU A 29 -1.78 -6.91 -6.32
N GLY A 30 -1.78 -7.84 -5.34
CA GLY A 30 -1.69 -7.52 -3.92
C GLY A 30 -0.40 -6.76 -3.56
N ALA A 31 0.74 -7.18 -4.10
CA ALA A 31 2.02 -6.48 -3.88
C ALA A 31 2.02 -5.07 -4.48
N TYR A 32 1.45 -4.91 -5.69
CA TYR A 32 1.29 -3.61 -6.32
C TYR A 32 0.36 -2.70 -5.54
N LEU A 33 -0.79 -3.21 -5.09
CA LEU A 33 -1.75 -2.48 -4.26
C LEU A 33 -1.12 -2.02 -2.95
N THR A 34 -0.36 -2.89 -2.28
CA THR A 34 0.32 -2.54 -1.02
C THR A 34 1.28 -1.37 -1.23
N LYS A 35 2.05 -1.38 -2.33
CA LYS A 35 2.94 -0.28 -2.70
C LYS A 35 2.15 1.01 -2.97
N LEU A 36 1.07 0.92 -3.75
CA LEU A 36 0.24 2.06 -4.10
C LEU A 36 -0.42 2.69 -2.86
N ILE A 37 -0.94 1.89 -1.94
CA ILE A 37 -1.49 2.36 -0.65
C ILE A 37 -0.43 3.14 0.12
N ALA A 38 0.79 2.59 0.23
CA ALA A 38 1.87 3.24 0.95
C ALA A 38 2.29 4.58 0.30
N GLU A 39 2.41 4.61 -1.03
CA GLU A 39 2.75 5.84 -1.77
C GLU A 39 1.66 6.91 -1.62
N THR A 40 0.38 6.53 -1.70
CA THR A 40 -0.75 7.43 -1.48
C THR A 40 -0.75 8.01 -0.06
N GLN A 41 -0.45 7.19 0.96
CA GLN A 41 -0.32 7.67 2.35
C GLN A 41 0.88 8.60 2.56
N VAL A 42 2.00 8.36 1.86
CA VAL A 42 3.15 9.27 1.87
C VAL A 42 2.80 10.58 1.19
N ALA A 43 2.11 10.54 0.05
CA ALA A 43 1.65 11.73 -0.67
C ALA A 43 0.70 12.57 0.19
N ALA A 44 -0.28 11.94 0.86
CA ALA A 44 -1.18 12.64 1.77
C ALA A 44 -0.43 13.40 2.87
N ARG A 45 0.54 12.74 3.53
CA ARG A 45 1.38 13.36 4.56
C ARG A 45 2.22 14.52 4.03
N LYS A 46 2.69 14.45 2.79
CA LYS A 46 3.40 15.56 2.14
C LYS A 46 2.47 16.74 1.88
N CYS A 47 1.25 16.48 1.39
CA CYS A 47 0.26 17.53 1.20
C CYS A 47 -0.04 18.23 2.54
N GLU A 48 -0.26 17.49 3.63
CA GLU A 48 -0.45 18.09 4.96
C GLU A 48 0.75 18.91 5.42
N PHE A 49 1.96 18.40 5.21
CA PHE A 49 3.17 19.14 5.51
C PHE A 49 3.22 20.47 4.74
N PHE A 50 2.93 20.45 3.43
CA PHE A 50 2.94 21.68 2.63
C PHE A 50 1.80 22.63 3.00
N ALA A 51 0.59 22.12 3.29
CA ALA A 51 -0.51 22.92 3.81
C ALA A 51 -0.12 23.67 5.10
N GLY A 52 0.50 22.97 6.05
CA GLY A 52 0.95 23.57 7.32
C GLY A 52 2.06 24.62 7.17
N ASN A 53 2.78 24.62 6.05
CA ASN A 53 3.83 25.61 5.74
C ASN A 53 3.38 26.68 4.73
N ALA A 54 2.17 26.57 4.16
CA ALA A 54 1.68 27.50 3.17
C ALA A 54 1.23 28.82 3.83
N VAL A 55 1.78 29.93 3.35
CA VAL A 55 1.37 31.29 3.75
C VAL A 55 0.10 31.72 3.01
N ASP A 56 -0.02 31.30 1.75
CA ASP A 56 -1.18 31.56 0.91
C ASP A 56 -2.34 30.62 1.28
N ALA A 57 -3.53 31.20 1.48
CA ALA A 57 -4.71 30.46 1.93
C ALA A 57 -5.27 29.51 0.86
N GLU A 58 -5.20 29.87 -0.42
CA GLU A 58 -5.67 29.05 -1.52
C GLU A 58 -4.75 27.84 -1.71
N VAL A 59 -3.43 28.06 -1.65
CA VAL A 59 -2.43 26.98 -1.70
C VAL A 59 -2.60 26.02 -0.52
N ARG A 60 -2.83 26.54 0.69
CA ARG A 60 -3.10 25.72 1.87
C ARG A 60 -4.34 24.84 1.64
N THR A 61 -5.45 25.44 1.24
CA THR A 61 -6.71 24.71 1.01
C THR A 61 -6.56 23.64 -0.08
N ALA A 62 -5.86 23.94 -1.18
CA ALA A 62 -5.60 22.95 -2.23
C ALA A 62 -4.85 21.71 -1.70
N PHE A 63 -3.83 21.92 -0.87
CA PHE A 63 -3.12 20.81 -0.24
C PHE A 63 -3.95 20.05 0.80
N GLU A 64 -4.78 20.73 1.59
CA GLU A 64 -5.68 20.10 2.56
C GLU A 64 -6.74 19.22 1.87
N GLU A 65 -7.33 19.71 0.79
CA GLU A 65 -8.29 18.97 -0.03
C GLU A 65 -7.64 17.73 -0.67
N GLU A 66 -6.46 17.90 -1.28
CA GLU A 66 -5.71 16.79 -1.87
C GLU A 66 -5.32 15.75 -0.81
N ALA A 67 -4.86 16.18 0.37
CA ALA A 67 -4.53 15.28 1.47
C ALA A 67 -5.76 14.45 1.91
N LYS A 68 -6.94 15.06 1.94
CA LYS A 68 -8.19 14.38 2.25
C LYS A 68 -8.53 13.34 1.20
N LEU A 69 -8.50 13.71 -0.08
CA LEU A 69 -8.78 12.80 -1.20
C LEU A 69 -7.82 11.60 -1.19
N LEU A 70 -6.52 11.83 -0.98
CA LEU A 70 -5.52 10.77 -0.91
C LEU A 70 -5.79 9.81 0.26
N ARG A 71 -6.23 10.31 1.42
CA ARG A 71 -6.60 9.45 2.56
C ARG A 71 -7.82 8.59 2.29
N GLU A 72 -8.85 9.18 1.70
CA GLU A 72 -10.05 8.46 1.29
C GLU A 72 -9.71 7.40 0.24
N GLY A 73 -8.88 7.75 -0.75
CA GLY A 73 -8.37 6.82 -1.76
C GLY A 73 -7.56 5.68 -1.16
N ALA A 74 -6.64 5.96 -0.23
CA ALA A 74 -5.87 4.94 0.47
C ALA A 74 -6.77 3.97 1.25
N ARG A 75 -7.84 4.48 1.88
CA ARG A 75 -8.82 3.63 2.58
C ARG A 75 -9.57 2.72 1.61
N SER A 76 -10.03 3.25 0.47
CA SER A 76 -10.70 2.44 -0.56
C SER A 76 -9.79 1.37 -1.14
N LEU A 77 -8.51 1.70 -1.39
CA LEU A 77 -7.51 0.73 -1.85
C LEU A 77 -7.24 -0.35 -0.80
N GLN A 78 -7.20 0.02 0.48
CA GLN A 78 -7.06 -0.92 1.59
C GLN A 78 -8.25 -1.89 1.66
N GLN A 79 -9.48 -1.38 1.53
CA GLN A 79 -10.69 -2.22 1.49
C GLN A 79 -10.68 -3.18 0.30
N TYR A 80 -10.23 -2.72 -0.87
CA TYR A 80 -10.09 -3.57 -2.04
C TYR A 80 -9.05 -4.66 -1.82
N TYR A 81 -7.89 -4.32 -1.27
CA TYR A 81 -6.85 -5.28 -0.91
C TYR A 81 -7.36 -6.35 0.07
N GLU A 82 -8.10 -5.95 1.10
CA GLU A 82 -8.70 -6.86 2.07
C GLU A 82 -9.75 -7.78 1.42
N ALA A 83 -10.59 -7.23 0.53
CA ALA A 83 -11.58 -8.01 -0.21
C ALA A 83 -10.94 -9.07 -1.14
N MET A 84 -9.75 -8.81 -1.70
CA MET A 84 -9.00 -9.81 -2.48
C MET A 84 -8.48 -10.96 -1.64
N THR A 85 -8.38 -10.78 -0.31
CA THR A 85 -7.89 -11.80 0.63
C THR A 85 -9.01 -12.59 1.32
N LEU A 86 -10.26 -12.18 1.13
CA LEU A 86 -11.44 -12.92 1.58
C LEU A 86 -11.82 -13.92 0.48
N GLU A 87 -11.79 -15.21 0.82
CA GLU A 87 -12.20 -16.33 -0.06
C GLU A 87 -13.68 -16.27 -0.45
#